data_AF-A0A0A0ESW7-F1
#
_entry.id   AF-A0A0A0ESW7-F1
#
_cell.length_a   1.000
_cell.length_b   1.000
_cell.length_c   1.000
_cell.angle_alpha   90.00
_cell.angle_beta   90.00
_cell.angle_gamma   90.00
#
_symmetry.space_group_name_H-M   'P 1'
#
loop_
_entity.id
_entity.type
_entity.pdbx_description
1 polymer ?
#
loop_
_entity_poly.entity_id
_entity_poly.type
_entity_poly.pdbx_seq_one_letter_code
_entity_poly.pdbx_strand_id
1 'polypeptide(L)'
;MRIRGLLLAASLMAAAGAQAQALPKTAEFYFEADALAVKPIVAVRETGDAATQKLVRAIQRNPRAVAERAQLAHIAMEAGRVELGRQLYTDALALVTPSDGQYRALLWNYGWDLYRSGDDEAALTQWLQLVSARNSTASWIPTTLAMVLWSLERKEEAVQWYAAAVRTEPTQWISTTRYAELLPEWKESERATLAEVHAAWVANPPTWP
;
A
#
# COMPACT_ATOMS: atom_id res chain seq x y z
N MET A 1 -58.34 28.99 -20.23
CA MET A 1 -57.06 29.71 -20.41
C MET A 1 -55.95 28.87 -19.78
N ARG A 2 -54.94 28.48 -20.57
CA ARG A 2 -53.85 27.59 -20.18
C ARG A 2 -52.72 28.40 -19.54
N ILE A 3 -52.31 28.10 -18.31
CA ILE A 3 -51.05 28.62 -17.74
C ILE A 3 -49.98 27.54 -17.94
N ARG A 4 -49.10 27.77 -18.92
CA ARG A 4 -47.79 27.14 -19.08
C ARG A 4 -46.89 27.78 -18.02
N GLY A 5 -46.14 27.09 -17.16
CA GLY A 5 -45.21 26.01 -17.45
C GLY A 5 -43.81 26.60 -17.60
N LEU A 6 -43.04 26.65 -16.52
CA LEU A 6 -41.58 26.81 -16.53
C LEU A 6 -41.01 26.46 -15.14
N LEU A 7 -40.66 25.19 -14.96
CA LEU A 7 -39.77 24.73 -13.89
C LEU A 7 -38.37 24.64 -14.49
N LEU A 8 -37.47 25.55 -14.09
CA LEU A 8 -36.04 25.39 -14.33
C LEU A 8 -35.52 24.30 -13.39
N ALA A 9 -35.15 23.16 -13.95
CA ALA A 9 -34.34 22.16 -13.25
C ALA A 9 -32.87 22.56 -13.38
N ALA A 10 -32.29 23.10 -12.31
CA ALA A 10 -30.84 23.28 -12.20
C ALA A 10 -30.22 21.94 -11.74
N SER A 11 -29.64 21.21 -12.68
CA SER A 11 -28.82 20.04 -12.42
C SER A 11 -27.47 20.46 -11.83
N LEU A 12 -27.30 20.32 -10.51
CA LEU A 12 -26.00 20.39 -9.85
C LEU A 12 -25.17 19.17 -10.24
N MET A 13 -24.13 19.39 -11.06
CA MET A 13 -23.00 18.49 -11.17
C MET A 13 -22.22 18.54 -9.85
N ALA A 14 -22.28 17.46 -9.06
CA ALA A 14 -21.35 17.26 -7.97
C ALA A 14 -19.97 16.91 -8.56
N ALA A 15 -19.05 17.87 -8.55
CA ALA A 15 -17.64 17.59 -8.73
C ALA A 15 -17.19 16.77 -7.51
N ALA A 16 -16.91 15.48 -7.72
CA ALA A 16 -16.23 14.66 -6.73
C ALA A 16 -14.79 15.18 -6.60
N GLY A 17 -14.59 16.14 -5.68
CA GLY A 17 -13.25 16.47 -5.24
C GLY A 17 -12.69 15.25 -4.51
N ALA A 18 -11.57 14.71 -5.01
CA ALA A 18 -10.81 13.68 -4.31
C ALA A 18 -10.48 14.21 -2.91
N GLN A 19 -11.15 13.67 -1.88
CA GLN A 19 -10.78 13.96 -0.50
C GLN A 19 -9.46 13.23 -0.24
N ALA A 20 -8.37 13.97 -0.21
CA ALA A 20 -7.07 13.42 0.16
C ALA A 20 -7.18 12.72 1.52
N GLN A 21 -6.77 11.45 1.56
CA GLN A 21 -6.78 10.66 2.79
C GLN A 21 -5.86 11.33 3.83
N ALA A 22 -6.41 11.55 5.03
CA ALA A 22 -5.67 12.17 6.12
C ALA A 22 -4.53 11.25 6.58
N LEU A 23 -3.31 11.78 6.65
CA LEU A 23 -2.16 11.03 7.14
C LEU A 23 -2.11 11.04 8.66
N PRO A 24 -1.63 9.95 9.29
CA PRO A 24 -1.30 9.97 10.70
C PRO A 24 -0.17 10.96 10.95
N LYS A 25 -0.14 11.55 12.14
CA LYS A 25 1.03 12.34 12.56
C LYS A 25 2.25 11.42 12.62
N THR A 26 3.38 11.91 12.16
CA THR A 26 4.65 11.18 12.29
C THR A 26 5.00 10.98 13.77
N ALA A 27 5.37 9.76 14.14
CA ALA A 27 5.94 9.44 15.44
C ALA A 27 7.35 10.02 15.57
N GLU A 28 7.88 10.04 16.80
CA GLU A 28 9.26 10.46 17.01
C GLU A 28 10.23 9.48 16.35
N PHE A 29 10.04 8.16 16.47
CA PHE A 29 10.96 7.20 15.86
C PHE A 29 10.23 5.94 15.36
N TYR A 30 10.84 5.26 14.39
CA TYR A 30 10.31 4.08 13.69
C TYR A 30 11.27 2.87 13.73
N PHE A 31 11.47 2.26 14.89
CA PHE A 31 12.44 1.16 15.06
C PHE A 31 11.83 -0.26 15.00
N GLU A 32 10.49 -0.39 14.97
CA GLU A 32 9.84 -1.70 15.05
C GLU A 32 10.00 -2.46 13.71
N ALA A 33 10.49 -3.69 13.71
CA ALA A 33 10.66 -4.44 12.45
C ALA A 33 9.33 -4.88 11.81
N ASP A 34 8.29 -5.09 12.63
CA ASP A 34 6.94 -5.53 12.21
C ASP A 34 6.95 -6.74 11.26
N ALA A 35 7.73 -7.77 11.63
CA ALA A 35 7.92 -8.99 10.86
C ALA A 35 6.63 -9.74 10.53
N LEU A 36 5.54 -9.48 11.28
CA LEU A 36 4.23 -10.08 11.03
C LEU A 36 3.50 -9.43 9.86
N ALA A 37 3.68 -8.12 9.64
CA ALA A 37 3.07 -7.43 8.50
C ALA A 37 3.85 -7.71 7.22
N VAL A 38 5.18 -7.59 7.25
CA VAL A 38 6.03 -7.67 6.05
C VAL A 38 6.22 -9.09 5.50
N LYS A 39 5.49 -10.07 6.04
CA LYS A 39 5.60 -11.48 5.67
C LYS A 39 4.92 -11.76 4.32
N PRO A 40 5.60 -12.38 3.35
CA PRO A 40 4.96 -12.87 2.13
C PRO A 40 3.89 -13.93 2.43
N ILE A 41 2.78 -13.90 1.68
CA ILE A 41 1.74 -14.91 1.80
C ILE A 41 1.96 -16.00 0.75
N VAL A 42 2.51 -17.14 1.19
CA VAL A 42 2.82 -18.29 0.34
C VAL A 42 2.18 -19.55 0.94
N ALA A 43 1.04 -19.96 0.39
CA ALA A 43 0.34 -21.20 0.74
C ALA A 43 0.88 -22.42 -0.04
N VAL A 44 1.32 -22.20 -1.29
CA VAL A 44 1.92 -23.22 -2.15
C VAL A 44 3.28 -22.73 -2.67
N ARG A 45 4.25 -23.63 -2.81
CA ARG A 45 5.61 -23.28 -3.27
C ARG A 45 5.79 -23.42 -4.78
N GLU A 46 4.86 -24.12 -5.43
CA GLU A 46 4.80 -24.20 -6.88
C GLU A 46 4.64 -22.81 -7.50
N THR A 47 5.04 -22.66 -8.77
CA THR A 47 4.92 -21.42 -9.54
C THR A 47 4.05 -21.61 -10.79
N GLY A 48 3.68 -20.51 -11.44
CA GLY A 48 2.93 -20.52 -12.69
C GLY A 48 1.58 -21.26 -12.64
N ASP A 49 1.28 -22.02 -13.69
CA ASP A 49 0.00 -22.72 -13.83
C ASP A 49 -0.20 -23.79 -12.75
N ALA A 50 0.87 -24.49 -12.35
CA ALA A 50 0.80 -25.51 -11.30
C ALA A 50 0.36 -24.90 -9.96
N ALA A 51 0.90 -23.73 -9.61
CA ALA A 51 0.49 -22.98 -8.42
C ALA A 51 -0.99 -22.58 -8.51
N THR A 52 -1.37 -21.96 -9.63
CA THR A 52 -2.73 -21.48 -9.86
C THR A 52 -3.75 -22.60 -9.74
N GLN A 53 -3.53 -23.74 -10.40
CA GLN A 53 -4.43 -24.90 -10.32
C GLN A 53 -4.53 -25.46 -8.89
N LYS A 54 -3.42 -25.52 -8.16
CA LYS A 54 -3.40 -26.02 -6.78
C LYS A 54 -4.16 -25.09 -5.84
N LEU A 55 -3.95 -23.78 -5.96
CA LEU A 55 -4.65 -22.75 -5.17
C LEU A 55 -6.16 -22.77 -5.44
N VAL A 56 -6.57 -22.79 -6.72
CA VAL A 56 -8.00 -22.87 -7.10
C VAL A 56 -8.64 -24.13 -6.50
N ARG A 57 -8.00 -25.30 -6.62
CA ARG A 57 -8.50 -26.54 -6.02
C ARG A 57 -8.59 -26.46 -4.50
N ALA A 58 -7.62 -25.82 -3.84
CA ALA A 58 -7.64 -25.65 -2.39
C ALA A 58 -8.81 -24.77 -1.94
N ILE A 59 -9.04 -23.64 -2.62
CA ILE A 59 -10.15 -22.72 -2.34
C ILE A 59 -11.52 -23.38 -2.58
N GLN A 60 -11.64 -24.20 -3.63
CA GLN A 60 -12.88 -24.96 -3.90
C GLN A 60 -13.20 -25.97 -2.80
N ARG A 61 -12.18 -26.62 -2.22
CA ARG A 61 -12.35 -27.58 -1.13
C ARG A 61 -12.58 -26.90 0.22
N ASN A 62 -11.98 -25.72 0.42
CA ASN A 62 -12.10 -24.95 1.64
C ASN A 62 -12.40 -23.48 1.29
N PRO A 63 -13.67 -23.05 1.35
CA PRO A 63 -14.04 -21.66 1.10
C PRO A 63 -13.34 -20.65 2.02
N ARG A 64 -12.88 -21.08 3.21
CA ARG A 64 -12.13 -20.27 4.19
C ARG A 64 -10.60 -20.32 4.01
N ALA A 65 -10.10 -20.74 2.85
CA ALA A 65 -8.68 -20.77 2.52
C ALA A 65 -8.13 -19.35 2.27
N VAL A 66 -7.79 -18.62 3.34
CA VAL A 66 -7.36 -17.20 3.30
C VAL A 66 -6.01 -17.04 2.59
N ALA A 67 -4.99 -17.81 3.00
CA ALA A 67 -3.65 -17.70 2.45
C ALA A 67 -3.60 -18.05 0.96
N GLU A 68 -4.33 -19.10 0.58
CA GLU A 68 -4.42 -19.57 -0.81
C GLU A 68 -5.09 -18.53 -1.69
N ARG A 69 -6.16 -17.91 -1.18
CA ARG A 69 -6.88 -16.87 -1.91
C ARG A 69 -6.02 -15.62 -2.10
N ALA A 70 -5.30 -15.20 -1.07
CA ALA A 70 -4.36 -14.08 -1.17
C ALA A 70 -3.17 -14.37 -2.10
N GLN A 71 -2.60 -15.57 -2.05
CA GLN A 71 -1.53 -15.94 -2.99
C GLN A 71 -2.05 -16.00 -4.44
N LEU A 72 -3.27 -16.51 -4.65
CA LEU A 72 -3.89 -16.50 -5.98
C LEU A 72 -4.16 -15.06 -6.46
N ALA A 73 -4.52 -14.16 -5.55
CA ALA A 73 -4.72 -12.74 -5.84
C ALA A 73 -3.41 -12.11 -6.35
N HIS A 74 -2.31 -12.31 -5.63
CA HIS A 74 -0.98 -11.85 -6.01
C HIS A 74 -0.59 -12.34 -7.42
N ILE A 75 -0.69 -13.65 -7.66
CA ILE A 75 -0.40 -14.24 -8.98
C ILE A 75 -1.31 -13.65 -10.08
N ALA A 76 -2.58 -13.37 -9.77
CA ALA A 76 -3.48 -12.73 -10.73
C ALA A 76 -3.03 -11.31 -11.07
N MET A 77 -2.64 -10.50 -10.07
CA MET A 77 -2.17 -9.12 -10.28
C MET A 77 -0.82 -9.06 -11.01
N GLU A 78 0.12 -9.94 -10.68
CA GLU A 78 1.38 -10.08 -11.43
C GLU A 78 1.15 -10.42 -12.90
N ALA A 79 0.11 -11.20 -13.20
CA ALA A 79 -0.31 -11.54 -14.56
C ALA A 79 -1.17 -10.44 -15.23
N GLY A 80 -1.30 -9.25 -14.63
CA GLY A 80 -2.09 -8.13 -15.15
C GLY A 80 -3.61 -8.28 -14.99
N ARG A 81 -4.10 -9.34 -14.32
CA ARG A 81 -5.53 -9.55 -14.03
C ARG A 81 -5.93 -8.83 -12.74
N VAL A 82 -5.76 -7.50 -12.76
CA VAL A 82 -5.89 -6.62 -11.58
C VAL A 82 -7.25 -6.80 -10.88
N GLU A 83 -8.37 -6.74 -11.62
CA GLU A 83 -9.71 -6.84 -11.02
C GLU A 83 -9.96 -8.18 -10.34
N LEU A 84 -9.47 -9.28 -10.93
CA LEU A 84 -9.55 -10.60 -10.29
C LEU A 84 -8.74 -10.63 -9.00
N GLY A 85 -7.53 -10.06 -9.02
CA GLY A 85 -6.70 -9.93 -7.84
C GLY A 85 -7.37 -9.16 -6.71
N ARG A 86 -7.96 -7.99 -7.03
CA ARG A 86 -8.73 -7.19 -6.06
C ARG A 86 -9.86 -7.99 -5.43
N GLN A 87 -10.68 -8.66 -6.25
CA GLN A 87 -11.77 -9.48 -5.74
C GLN A 87 -11.27 -10.57 -4.79
N LEU A 88 -10.19 -11.26 -5.14
CA LEU A 88 -9.61 -12.31 -4.31
C LEU A 88 -9.05 -11.76 -2.99
N TYR A 89 -8.39 -10.60 -3.00
CA TYR A 89 -7.94 -9.93 -1.78
C TYR A 89 -9.11 -9.47 -0.90
N THR A 90 -10.14 -8.85 -1.48
CA THR A 90 -11.36 -8.45 -0.77
C THR A 90 -12.04 -9.64 -0.11
N ASP A 91 -12.19 -10.75 -0.85
CA ASP A 91 -12.75 -11.99 -0.33
C ASP A 91 -11.88 -12.57 0.81
N ALA A 92 -10.55 -12.51 0.70
CA ALA A 92 -9.64 -12.98 1.75
C ALA A 92 -9.73 -12.11 3.01
N LEU A 93 -9.80 -10.78 2.86
CA LEU A 93 -9.96 -9.83 3.95
C LEU A 93 -11.33 -9.97 4.64
N ALA A 94 -12.39 -10.32 3.91
CA ALA A 94 -13.72 -10.56 4.48
C ALA A 94 -13.78 -11.82 5.38
N LEU A 95 -12.79 -12.71 5.28
CA LEU A 95 -12.70 -13.94 6.08
C LEU A 95 -11.92 -13.77 7.39
N VAL A 96 -11.30 -12.60 7.60
CA VAL A 96 -10.48 -12.29 8.76
C VAL A 96 -10.94 -11.02 9.46
N THR A 97 -10.54 -10.89 10.71
CA THR A 97 -10.73 -9.71 11.57
C THR A 97 -9.38 -9.06 11.85
N PRO A 98 -9.34 -7.80 12.33
CA PRO A 98 -8.09 -7.15 12.73
C PRO A 98 -7.28 -7.89 13.81
N SER A 99 -7.92 -8.79 14.58
CA SER A 99 -7.25 -9.64 15.58
C SER A 99 -6.56 -10.88 14.97
N ASP A 100 -6.89 -11.26 13.74
CA ASP A 100 -6.30 -12.43 13.10
C ASP A 100 -4.86 -12.17 12.67
N GLY A 101 -3.97 -13.14 12.90
CA GLY A 101 -2.55 -13.01 12.60
C GLY A 101 -2.21 -12.77 11.13
N GLN A 102 -3.10 -13.14 10.20
CA GLN A 102 -2.92 -12.94 8.76
C GLN A 102 -3.37 -11.56 8.27
N TYR A 103 -4.18 -10.83 9.05
CA TYR A 103 -4.78 -9.58 8.62
C TYR A 103 -3.75 -8.53 8.19
N ARG A 104 -2.70 -8.37 9.00
CA ARG A 104 -1.63 -7.40 8.72
C ARG A 104 -0.87 -7.74 7.45
N ALA A 105 -0.52 -9.02 7.27
CA ALA A 105 0.15 -9.49 6.07
C ALA A 105 -0.73 -9.29 4.83
N LEU A 106 -2.05 -9.49 4.93
CA LEU A 106 -2.97 -9.25 3.81
C LEU A 106 -2.92 -7.79 3.35
N LEU A 107 -3.05 -6.83 4.28
CA LEU A 107 -2.99 -5.41 3.94
C LEU A 107 -1.63 -5.02 3.34
N TRP A 108 -0.53 -5.53 3.92
CA TRP A 108 0.82 -5.26 3.42
C TRP A 108 1.01 -5.74 1.97
N ASN A 109 0.72 -7.02 1.70
CA ASN A 109 0.93 -7.62 0.39
C ASN A 109 -0.04 -7.02 -0.65
N TYR A 110 -1.30 -6.78 -0.26
CA TYR A 110 -2.27 -6.16 -1.15
C TYR A 110 -1.87 -4.73 -1.54
N GLY A 111 -1.37 -3.93 -0.57
CA GLY A 111 -0.85 -2.59 -0.85
C GLY A 111 0.28 -2.61 -1.90
N TRP A 112 1.22 -3.55 -1.79
CA TRP A 112 2.29 -3.71 -2.78
C TRP A 112 1.76 -4.10 -4.16
N ASP A 113 0.83 -5.04 -4.24
CA ASP A 113 0.28 -5.45 -5.53
C ASP A 113 -0.54 -4.33 -6.19
N LEU A 114 -1.27 -3.54 -5.40
CA LEU A 114 -1.98 -2.34 -5.87
C LEU A 114 -1.01 -1.31 -6.43
N TYR A 115 0.04 -0.96 -5.68
CA TYR A 115 1.09 -0.02 -6.11
C TYR A 115 1.74 -0.48 -7.42
N ARG A 116 2.10 -1.77 -7.48
CA ARG A 116 2.72 -2.37 -8.68
C ARG A 116 1.78 -2.47 -9.88
N SER A 117 0.47 -2.42 -9.65
CA SER A 117 -0.54 -2.33 -10.70
C SER A 117 -0.88 -0.89 -11.13
N GLY A 118 -0.29 0.11 -10.46
CA GLY A 118 -0.49 1.54 -10.73
C GLY A 118 -1.66 2.19 -9.99
N ASP A 119 -2.23 1.54 -8.97
CA ASP A 119 -3.25 2.16 -8.11
C ASP A 119 -2.63 2.57 -6.77
N ASP A 120 -1.94 3.70 -6.80
CA ASP A 120 -1.23 4.26 -5.65
C ASP A 120 -2.18 4.71 -4.53
N GLU A 121 -3.40 5.15 -4.87
CA GLU A 121 -4.39 5.60 -3.89
C GLU A 121 -4.95 4.42 -3.10
N ALA A 122 -5.29 3.31 -3.78
CA ALA A 122 -5.71 2.09 -3.11
C ALA A 122 -4.56 1.48 -2.30
N ALA A 123 -3.31 1.55 -2.79
CA ALA A 123 -2.14 1.09 -2.05
C ALA A 123 -1.95 1.87 -0.74
N LEU A 124 -1.98 3.20 -0.82
CA LEU A 124 -1.93 4.08 0.35
C LEU A 124 -3.04 3.74 1.36
N THR A 125 -4.26 3.48 0.87
CA THR A 125 -5.40 3.06 1.72
C THR A 125 -5.06 1.83 2.56
N GLN A 126 -4.51 0.77 1.93
CA GLN A 126 -4.18 -0.46 2.65
C GLN A 126 -3.09 -0.24 3.71
N TRP A 127 -2.05 0.51 3.36
CA TRP A 127 -0.96 0.80 4.30
C TRP A 127 -1.40 1.71 5.44
N LEU A 128 -2.23 2.73 5.20
CA LEU A 128 -2.78 3.57 6.27
C LEU A 128 -3.67 2.78 7.23
N GLN A 129 -4.45 1.83 6.71
CA GLN A 129 -5.22 0.91 7.53
C GLN A 129 -4.32 0.03 8.41
N LEU A 130 -3.19 -0.45 7.86
CA LEU A 130 -2.19 -1.22 8.59
C LEU A 130 -1.49 -0.41 9.69
N VAL A 131 -1.14 0.85 9.43
CA VAL A 131 -0.53 1.78 10.40
C VAL A 131 -1.51 2.12 11.53
N SER A 132 -2.77 2.41 11.19
CA SER A 132 -3.81 2.85 12.13
C SER A 132 -4.22 1.76 13.12
N ALA A 133 -4.04 0.48 12.78
CA ALA A 133 -4.50 -0.63 13.61
C ALA A 133 -3.84 -0.68 15.01
N ARG A 134 -2.63 -0.11 15.20
CA ARG A 134 -1.88 -0.23 16.47
C ARG A 134 -1.02 0.97 16.88
N ASN A 135 -1.15 2.15 16.26
CA ASN A 135 -0.15 3.23 16.40
C ASN A 135 1.28 2.71 16.19
N SER A 136 1.49 1.91 15.13
CA SER A 136 2.76 1.22 14.91
C SER A 136 3.89 2.20 14.58
N THR A 137 5.08 1.90 15.09
CA THR A 137 6.32 2.61 14.80
C THR A 137 7.24 1.74 13.95
N ALA A 138 6.65 1.02 12.99
CA ALA A 138 7.39 0.11 12.14
C ALA A 138 8.35 0.83 11.19
N SER A 139 9.57 0.29 11.04
CA SER A 139 10.66 0.89 10.26
C SER A 139 10.37 1.00 8.78
N TRP A 140 9.48 0.15 8.25
CA TRP A 140 9.02 0.23 6.86
C TRP A 140 8.10 1.43 6.60
N ILE A 141 7.43 1.98 7.63
CA ILE A 141 6.37 2.98 7.45
C ILE A 141 6.89 4.23 6.72
N PRO A 142 7.97 4.88 7.18
CA PRO A 142 8.31 6.18 6.62
C PRO A 142 8.76 6.11 5.16
N THR A 143 9.49 5.06 4.78
CA THR A 143 9.98 4.89 3.39
C THR A 143 8.85 4.44 2.44
N THR A 144 7.97 3.54 2.87
CA THR A 144 6.82 3.13 2.06
C THR A 144 5.83 4.28 1.86
N LEU A 145 5.52 5.04 2.91
CA LEU A 145 4.63 6.21 2.79
C LEU A 145 5.27 7.31 1.93
N ALA A 146 6.56 7.59 2.11
CA ALA A 146 7.27 8.54 1.26
C ALA A 146 7.17 8.18 -0.23
N MET A 147 7.40 6.91 -0.59
CA MET A 147 7.34 6.43 -1.97
C MET A 147 5.94 6.59 -2.60
N VAL A 148 4.89 6.14 -1.91
CA VAL A 148 3.53 6.19 -2.48
C VAL A 148 2.99 7.62 -2.53
N LEU A 149 3.29 8.46 -1.54
CA LEU A 149 2.91 9.87 -1.54
C LEU A 149 3.59 10.63 -2.67
N TRP A 150 4.84 10.29 -2.97
CA TRP A 150 5.53 10.85 -4.12
C TRP A 150 4.84 10.48 -5.43
N SER A 151 4.43 9.22 -5.57
CA SER A 151 3.74 8.72 -6.77
C SER A 151 2.35 9.38 -6.95
N LEU A 152 1.71 9.76 -5.84
CA LEU A 152 0.46 10.53 -5.79
C LEU A 152 0.65 12.05 -5.94
N GLU A 153 1.85 12.53 -6.30
CA GLU A 153 2.18 13.96 -6.41
C GLU A 153 2.03 14.77 -5.11
N ARG A 154 1.99 14.11 -3.95
CA ARG A 154 1.96 14.72 -2.61
C ARG A 154 3.38 14.93 -2.09
N LYS A 155 4.16 15.73 -2.83
CA LYS A 155 5.63 15.82 -2.69
C LYS A 155 6.06 16.33 -1.31
N GLU A 156 5.38 17.31 -0.75
CA GLU A 156 5.70 17.86 0.58
C GLU A 156 5.52 16.81 1.67
N GLU A 157 4.43 16.05 1.62
CA GLU A 157 4.14 14.99 2.58
C GLU A 157 5.13 13.83 2.42
N ALA A 158 5.50 13.48 1.18
CA ALA A 158 6.52 12.48 0.91
C ALA A 158 7.87 12.84 1.55
N VAL A 159 8.31 14.10 1.39
CA VAL A 159 9.56 14.60 1.99
C VAL A 159 9.51 14.59 3.52
N GLN A 160 8.36 14.91 4.13
CA GLN A 160 8.19 14.81 5.58
C GLN A 160 8.34 13.38 6.10
N TRP A 161 7.74 12.41 5.40
CA TRP A 161 7.89 10.98 5.75
C TRP A 161 9.30 10.48 5.51
N TYR A 162 9.97 10.90 4.43
CA TYR A 162 11.37 10.56 4.21
C TYR A 162 12.27 11.13 5.30
N ALA A 163 12.04 12.38 5.73
CA ALA A 163 12.76 12.99 6.83
C ALA A 163 12.56 12.22 8.15
N ALA A 164 11.40 11.60 8.37
CA ALA A 164 11.16 10.73 9.53
C ALA A 164 12.01 9.44 9.47
N ALA A 165 12.23 8.87 8.28
CA ALA A 165 13.19 7.77 8.09
C ALA A 165 14.60 8.20 8.49
N VAL A 166 15.08 9.32 7.92
CA VAL A 166 16.43 9.86 8.19
C VAL A 166 16.62 10.20 9.67
N ARG A 167 15.60 10.76 10.33
CA ARG A 167 15.67 11.06 11.76
C ARG A 167 15.75 9.82 12.63
N THR A 168 15.10 8.73 12.21
CA THR A 168 15.12 7.45 12.92
C THR A 168 16.45 6.72 12.75
N GLU A 169 16.92 6.59 11.51
CA GLU A 169 18.15 5.85 11.18
C GLU A 169 19.02 6.65 10.19
N PRO A 170 19.73 7.71 10.64
CA PRO A 170 20.45 8.61 9.74
C PRO A 170 21.48 7.89 8.87
N THR A 171 22.18 6.92 9.44
CA THR A 171 23.24 6.16 8.74
C THR A 171 22.71 5.23 7.64
N GLN A 172 21.41 4.91 7.68
CA GLN A 172 20.75 4.09 6.68
C GLN A 172 20.18 4.94 5.55
N TRP A 173 19.59 6.11 5.88
CA TRP A 173 18.75 6.86 4.94
C TRP A 173 19.36 8.19 4.45
N ILE A 174 20.51 8.63 4.96
CA ILE A 174 21.14 9.87 4.47
C ILE A 174 21.65 9.77 3.01
N SER A 175 21.84 8.54 2.51
CA SER A 175 22.37 8.23 1.19
C SER A 175 21.54 7.15 0.49
N THR A 176 21.50 7.19 -0.84
CA THR A 176 20.85 6.17 -1.68
C THR A 176 21.71 4.92 -1.90
N THR A 177 23.01 4.98 -1.58
CA THR A 177 24.00 3.92 -1.89
C THR A 177 23.69 2.56 -1.28
N ARG A 178 22.87 2.51 -0.22
CA ARG A 178 22.50 1.26 0.48
C ARG A 178 21.08 0.80 0.18
N TYR A 179 20.34 1.44 -0.72
CA TYR A 179 18.95 1.06 -0.97
C TYR A 179 18.79 -0.39 -1.43
N ALA A 180 19.69 -0.91 -2.26
CA ALA A 180 19.64 -2.32 -2.66
C ALA A 180 19.85 -3.29 -1.49
N GLU A 181 20.65 -2.91 -0.49
CA GLU A 181 20.89 -3.70 0.73
C GLU A 181 19.70 -3.60 1.70
N LEU A 182 19.16 -2.39 1.90
CA LEU A 182 18.08 -2.10 2.84
C LEU A 182 16.71 -2.55 2.33
N LEU A 183 16.51 -2.54 1.01
CA LEU A 183 15.23 -2.80 0.35
C LEU A 183 15.40 -3.88 -0.74
N PRO A 184 15.83 -5.10 -0.36
CA PRO A 184 16.15 -6.15 -1.33
C PRO A 184 14.90 -6.63 -2.10
N GLU A 185 13.72 -6.59 -1.48
CA GLU A 185 12.45 -7.02 -2.07
C GLU A 185 11.77 -5.94 -2.92
N TRP A 186 12.31 -4.72 -2.94
CA TRP A 186 11.80 -3.64 -3.77
C TRP A 186 12.29 -3.82 -5.21
N LYS A 187 11.48 -3.40 -6.19
CA LYS A 187 11.89 -3.30 -7.58
C LYS A 187 12.82 -2.11 -7.76
N GLU A 188 13.59 -2.11 -8.85
CA GLU A 188 14.48 -1.00 -9.16
C GLU A 188 13.71 0.31 -9.36
N SER A 189 12.54 0.25 -10.00
CA SER A 189 11.65 1.41 -10.15
C SER A 189 11.16 1.96 -8.79
N GLU A 190 10.86 1.08 -7.83
CA GLU A 190 10.42 1.47 -6.48
C GLU A 190 11.54 2.18 -5.72
N ARG A 191 12.78 1.67 -5.81
CA ARG A 191 13.97 2.32 -5.25
C ARG A 191 14.29 3.64 -5.95
N ALA A 192 14.11 3.72 -7.27
CA ALA A 192 14.29 4.95 -8.03
C ALA A 192 13.31 6.03 -7.59
N THR A 193 12.02 5.69 -7.42
CA THR A 193 11.02 6.60 -6.85
C THR A 193 11.46 7.11 -5.47
N LEU A 194 11.92 6.23 -4.57
CA LEU A 194 12.40 6.65 -3.26
C LEU A 194 13.64 7.55 -3.36
N ALA A 195 14.52 7.33 -4.34
CA ALA A 195 15.68 8.18 -4.59
C ALA A 195 15.29 9.58 -5.08
N GLU A 196 14.20 9.73 -5.84
CA GLU A 196 13.63 11.04 -6.17
C GLU A 196 13.15 11.77 -4.91
N VAL A 197 12.49 11.07 -3.98
CA VAL A 197 12.10 11.65 -2.69
C VAL A 197 13.32 12.10 -1.89
N HIS A 198 14.37 11.27 -1.85
CA HIS A 198 15.64 11.63 -1.21
C HIS A 198 16.25 12.89 -1.81
N ALA A 199 16.31 13.00 -3.15
CA ALA A 199 16.84 14.17 -3.83
C ALA A 199 16.06 15.44 -3.46
N ALA A 200 14.73 15.36 -3.39
CA ALA A 200 13.88 16.46 -2.94
C ALA A 200 14.11 16.82 -1.47
N TRP A 201 14.28 15.82 -0.60
CA TRP A 201 14.62 16.02 0.80
C TRP A 201 15.98 16.70 0.96
N VAL A 202 17.00 16.32 0.19
CA VAL A 202 18.32 16.98 0.21
C VAL A 202 18.22 18.43 -0.24
N ALA A 203 17.42 18.71 -1.26
CA ALA A 203 17.25 20.05 -1.79
C ALA A 203 16.52 20.99 -0.83
N ASN A 204 15.56 20.48 -0.07
CA ASN A 204 14.77 21.26 0.89
C ASN A 204 14.33 20.41 2.09
N PRO A 205 15.23 20.14 3.05
CA PRO A 205 14.90 19.31 4.20
C PRO A 205 13.90 20.06 5.10
N PRO A 206 12.83 19.40 5.59
CA PRO A 206 11.85 20.05 6.43
C PRO A 206 12.47 20.43 7.78
N THR A 207 12.14 21.63 8.26
CA THR A 207 12.49 22.05 9.62
C THR A 207 11.58 21.36 10.62
N TRP A 208 12.17 20.63 11.57
CA TRP A 208 11.43 20.06 12.67
C TRP A 208 11.17 21.13 13.76
N PRO A 209 9.96 21.20 14.33
CA PRO A 209 9.64 22.10 15.44
C PRO A 209 10.32 21.69 16.75
#